data_AF-A0A086PHK5-F1
#
_entry.id   AF-A0A086PHK5-F1
#
_cell.length_a   1.000
_cell.length_b   1.000
_cell.length_c   1.000
_cell.angle_alpha   90.00
_cell.angle_beta   90.00
_cell.angle_gamma   90.00
#
_symmetry.space_group_name_H-M   'P 1'
#
loop_
_entity.id
_entity.type
_entity.pdbx_description
1 polymer ?
#
loop_
_entity_poly.entity_id
_entity_poly.type
_entity_poly.pdbx_seq_one_letter_code
_entity_poly.pdbx_strand_id
1 'polypeptide(L)'
;MADYQIRHLYRESANFFQGRPLPLRPIQRGQQAHAASRRWQHPLCITNGLFPTVEDQEQVSRFWRAEDGTSEFPLFFRRHSQLVSQTMAPAEPHLQRSRIKALQGFILVLSLAFLSPASASVTDRMAVDSSNSATGPMRVFAIGNPILDLVAEVPSSFLDEFFLKRGDATLATPEQMRIYSTLDQFNPTSLPGGSALNSVRVVQKLLRKPGSAGYMGAIGDDPRGQVLKELCDKEGLATRFMVAPGQSTGVCAVLINEKERTLCTHLGACGSFRLPEDWTTFASGALIFYATAYTLTATPKNALEVAGYAHGIPNAIFTLNLSAPFCVELYKDAMQSLLLHTNILFGNEEEFAHLAKVHNLVAAEKTALSTANKEHAVEVCTGALRLLTAGQNTGATKLVVMTRGHNPVIAAEQTADGTVVVHEVGVPVVAAEKIVDTNGAGDAFVGGFLYALSQGKTVKQCIMCGNACAQDVIQHVGFSLSFTSLPC
;
A
#
# COMPACT_ATOMS: atom_id res chain seq x y z
N MET A 1 17.44 -10.28 -29.22
CA MET A 1 17.98 -8.93 -29.48
C MET A 1 17.65 -8.02 -28.29
N ALA A 2 18.30 -8.25 -27.15
CA ALA A 2 17.93 -7.64 -25.86
C ALA A 2 19.13 -6.95 -25.22
N ASP A 3 19.76 -6.02 -25.94
CA ASP A 3 20.92 -5.27 -25.41
C ASP A 3 20.99 -3.80 -25.91
N TYR A 4 19.85 -3.22 -26.29
CA TYR A 4 19.82 -1.86 -26.87
C TYR A 4 18.98 -0.83 -26.11
N GLN A 5 18.26 -1.20 -25.04
CA GLN A 5 17.39 -0.24 -24.32
C GLN A 5 17.88 0.23 -22.95
N ILE A 6 19.01 -0.26 -22.44
CA ILE A 6 19.51 0.15 -21.09
C ILE A 6 20.51 1.32 -21.14
N ARG A 7 21.01 1.71 -22.32
CA ARG A 7 22.05 2.75 -22.44
C ARG A 7 21.56 4.18 -22.72
N HIS A 8 20.24 4.42 -22.85
CA HIS A 8 19.74 5.73 -23.27
C HIS A 8 19.14 6.61 -22.16
N LEU A 9 19.02 6.12 -20.92
CA LEU A 9 18.50 6.88 -19.76
C LEU A 9 19.59 7.51 -18.86
N TYR A 10 20.87 7.34 -19.17
CA TYR A 10 22.00 7.89 -18.39
C TYR A 10 22.70 9.10 -19.03
N ARG A 11 22.12 9.73 -20.07
CA ARG A 11 22.78 10.82 -20.82
C ARG A 11 22.15 12.22 -20.71
N GLU A 12 21.14 12.42 -19.86
CA GLU A 12 20.48 13.74 -19.71
C GLU A 12 20.52 14.33 -18.29
N SER A 13 21.59 14.10 -17.53
CA SER A 13 21.83 14.80 -16.26
C SER A 13 23.21 15.45 -16.16
N ALA A 14 23.83 15.78 -17.29
CA ALA A 14 25.11 16.47 -17.33
C ALA A 14 25.17 17.44 -18.52
N ASN A 15 24.39 18.53 -18.47
CA ASN A 15 24.59 19.71 -19.32
C ASN A 15 23.85 20.93 -18.76
N PHE A 16 24.32 21.45 -17.62
CA PHE A 16 24.08 22.84 -17.21
C PHE A 16 25.23 23.26 -16.32
N PHE A 17 26.33 23.70 -16.93
CA PHE A 17 27.32 24.68 -16.42
C PHE A 17 28.40 24.83 -17.50
N GLN A 18 28.20 25.76 -18.43
CA GLN A 18 29.26 26.28 -19.30
C GLN A 18 29.83 27.55 -18.65
N GLY A 19 31.14 27.58 -18.37
CA GLY A 19 31.79 28.73 -17.75
C GLY A 19 33.31 28.64 -17.62
N ARG A 20 34.00 28.57 -18.77
CA ARG A 20 35.43 28.85 -19.09
C ARG A 20 36.58 28.13 -18.32
N PRO A 21 37.61 27.61 -19.04
CA PRO A 21 38.75 26.86 -18.48
C PRO A 21 40.00 27.74 -18.29
N LEU A 22 40.98 27.29 -17.48
CA LEU A 22 42.43 27.61 -17.56
C LEU A 22 43.22 26.73 -16.55
N PRO A 23 44.54 26.48 -16.72
CA PRO A 23 45.04 25.19 -17.18
C PRO A 23 45.87 24.39 -16.15
N LEU A 24 45.92 23.08 -16.34
CA LEU A 24 46.86 22.16 -15.69
C LEU A 24 48.29 22.34 -16.21
N ARG A 25 49.29 22.26 -15.32
CA ARG A 25 50.68 21.93 -15.63
C ARG A 25 51.22 20.87 -14.66
N PRO A 26 52.25 20.09 -15.06
CA PRO A 26 52.39 18.70 -14.65
C PRO A 26 53.64 18.38 -13.78
N ILE A 27 53.54 17.25 -13.06
CA ILE A 27 54.59 16.27 -12.66
C ILE A 27 55.73 16.74 -11.73
N GLN A 28 55.90 16.03 -10.60
CA GLN A 28 57.17 15.33 -10.27
C GLN A 28 56.97 14.22 -9.22
N ARG A 29 57.66 13.09 -9.45
CA ARG A 29 57.76 11.89 -8.60
C ARG A 29 58.65 12.14 -7.38
N GLY A 30 58.34 11.54 -6.23
CA GLY A 30 59.21 11.45 -5.06
C GLY A 30 58.77 10.36 -4.08
N GLN A 31 59.74 9.61 -3.56
CA GLN A 31 59.68 8.32 -2.87
C GLN A 31 58.89 8.19 -1.54
N GLN A 32 58.61 6.92 -1.23
CA GLN A 32 58.23 6.25 0.02
C GLN A 32 58.53 6.96 1.37
N ALA A 33 57.57 6.89 2.31
CA ALA A 33 57.79 6.48 3.71
C ALA A 33 56.47 6.36 4.51
N HIS A 34 56.54 5.57 5.58
CA HIS A 34 55.51 5.08 6.49
C HIS A 34 54.67 6.12 7.28
N ALA A 35 53.43 5.67 7.59
CA ALA A 35 52.71 5.76 8.86
C ALA A 35 52.29 7.13 9.45
N ALA A 36 51.21 7.02 10.23
CA ALA A 36 50.67 7.96 11.22
C ALA A 36 49.73 9.07 10.71
N SER A 37 48.44 8.80 10.92
CA SER A 37 47.48 9.67 11.61
C SER A 37 47.84 11.17 11.72
N ARG A 38 46.98 12.02 11.14
CA ARG A 38 46.58 13.29 11.76
C ARG A 38 45.33 13.88 11.14
N ARG A 39 44.43 14.26 12.04
CA ARG A 39 43.27 15.13 11.88
C ARG A 39 43.63 16.41 11.12
N TRP A 40 42.72 16.90 10.30
CA TRP A 40 42.56 18.32 10.05
C TRP A 40 41.16 18.76 10.46
N GLN A 41 41.16 19.82 11.25
CA GLN A 41 40.04 20.53 11.80
C GLN A 41 39.38 21.39 10.71
N HIS A 42 38.06 21.55 10.78
CA HIS A 42 37.39 22.79 10.39
C HIS A 42 36.42 23.22 11.50
N PRO A 43 36.15 24.53 11.63
CA PRO A 43 35.88 25.18 12.90
C PRO A 43 34.40 25.26 13.26
N LEU A 44 34.15 25.22 14.57
CA LEU A 44 33.18 26.01 15.33
C LEU A 44 31.89 26.44 14.60
N CYS A 45 30.82 25.70 14.86
CA CYS A 45 29.53 26.32 15.20
C CYS A 45 29.04 25.71 16.51
N ILE A 46 29.15 26.50 17.58
CA ILE A 46 28.60 26.21 18.90
C ILE A 46 27.11 26.53 18.85
N THR A 47 26.26 25.55 19.19
CA THR A 47 25.10 25.73 20.10
C THR A 47 24.51 24.36 20.47
N ASN A 48 25.01 23.85 21.59
CA ASN A 48 24.35 23.08 22.66
C ASN A 48 23.16 22.15 22.37
N GLY A 49 23.33 20.86 22.67
CA GLY A 49 22.23 20.03 23.19
C GLY A 49 22.30 18.51 23.01
N LEU A 50 23.25 17.83 23.68
CA LEU A 50 23.21 16.40 24.10
C LEU A 50 23.18 15.31 23.02
N PHE A 51 24.36 14.85 22.59
CA PHE A 51 24.61 13.46 22.16
C PHE A 51 25.71 12.85 23.04
N PRO A 52 25.59 11.60 23.51
CA PRO A 52 26.58 10.96 24.39
C PRO A 52 27.90 10.68 23.66
N THR A 53 29.01 10.70 24.41
CA THR A 53 30.37 10.52 23.89
C THR A 53 30.67 9.02 23.64
N VAL A 54 31.73 8.75 22.89
CA VAL A 54 32.17 7.37 22.54
C VAL A 54 32.54 6.53 23.77
N GLU A 55 32.85 7.14 24.92
CA GLU A 55 33.06 6.44 26.20
C GLU A 55 31.77 5.91 26.82
N ASP A 56 30.60 6.52 26.55
CA ASP A 56 29.30 6.01 27.00
C ASP A 56 28.85 4.77 26.22
N GLN A 57 29.33 4.58 24.98
CA GLN A 57 29.01 3.41 24.15
C GLN A 57 29.81 2.16 24.53
N GLU A 58 31.01 2.30 25.13
CA GLU A 58 31.83 1.16 25.57
C GLU A 58 31.39 0.57 26.92
N GLN A 59 30.64 1.30 27.76
CA GLN A 59 30.06 0.73 28.98
C GLN A 59 28.79 -0.11 28.72
N VAL A 60 28.02 0.21 27.67
CA VAL A 60 26.79 -0.53 27.31
C VAL A 60 27.13 -1.89 26.67
N SER A 61 28.24 -2.01 25.96
CA SER A 61 28.66 -3.25 25.30
C SER A 61 29.22 -4.33 26.26
N ARG A 62 29.52 -3.98 27.52
CA ARG A 62 29.93 -4.94 28.56
C ARG A 62 28.77 -5.57 29.34
N PHE A 63 27.54 -5.10 29.18
CA PHE A 63 26.36 -5.64 29.88
C PHE A 63 25.63 -6.78 29.12
N TRP A 64 26.10 -7.15 27.92
CA TRP A 64 25.46 -8.15 27.05
C TRP A 64 26.28 -9.43 26.84
N ARG A 65 26.98 -9.90 27.88
CA ARG A 65 27.46 -11.28 27.95
C ARG A 65 27.30 -11.84 29.35
N ALA A 66 26.22 -12.56 29.56
CA ALA A 66 26.17 -13.68 30.49
C ALA A 66 25.12 -14.66 29.96
N GLU A 67 25.61 -15.88 29.72
CA GLU A 67 24.82 -17.07 29.46
C GLU A 67 23.95 -17.41 30.68
N ASP A 68 23.00 -18.32 30.44
CA ASP A 68 22.20 -19.07 31.41
C ASP A 68 20.82 -18.49 31.74
N GLY A 69 19.82 -19.19 31.16
CA GLY A 69 18.41 -18.98 31.45
C GLY A 69 18.08 -19.36 32.89
N THR A 70 17.66 -18.38 33.67
CA THR A 70 16.67 -18.56 34.74
C THR A 70 15.87 -17.26 34.90
N SER A 71 14.57 -17.42 35.06
CA SER A 71 13.56 -16.39 35.18
C SER A 71 13.54 -15.75 36.57
N GLU A 72 13.93 -14.49 36.71
CA GLU A 72 13.50 -13.63 37.84
C GLU A 72 13.41 -12.15 37.43
N PHE A 73 12.19 -11.68 37.15
CA PHE A 73 11.87 -10.27 36.84
C PHE A 73 11.04 -9.65 38.00
N PRO A 74 11.66 -9.36 39.16
CA PRO A 74 11.23 -8.17 39.92
C PRO A 74 12.34 -7.47 40.75
N LEU A 75 13.61 -7.48 40.34
CA LEU A 75 14.70 -6.78 41.06
C LEU A 75 15.24 -5.50 40.39
N PHE A 76 14.87 -5.24 39.12
CA PHE A 76 15.37 -4.08 38.37
C PHE A 76 14.75 -2.74 38.82
N PHE A 77 13.48 -2.75 39.26
CA PHE A 77 12.76 -1.52 39.63
C PHE A 77 13.13 -0.96 41.02
N ARG A 78 13.69 -1.76 41.94
CA ARG A 78 14.01 -1.31 43.30
C ARG A 78 15.33 -0.51 43.40
N ARG A 79 16.26 -0.69 42.46
CA ARG A 79 17.56 0.04 42.47
C ARG A 79 17.53 1.38 41.72
N HIS A 80 16.69 1.55 40.71
CA HIS A 80 16.59 2.82 39.98
C HIS A 80 15.86 3.93 40.75
N SER A 81 14.97 3.57 41.68
CA SER A 81 14.32 4.54 42.58
C SER A 81 15.29 5.17 43.59
N GLN A 82 16.40 4.51 43.94
CA GLN A 82 17.37 5.04 44.90
C GLN A 82 18.42 5.97 44.25
N LEU A 83 18.80 5.73 42.99
CA LEU A 83 19.81 6.54 42.30
C LEU A 83 19.31 7.94 41.88
N VAL A 84 18.00 8.11 41.63
CA VAL A 84 17.43 9.42 41.27
C VAL A 84 17.33 10.37 42.49
N SER A 85 17.53 9.86 43.72
CA SER A 85 17.47 10.67 44.94
C SER A 85 18.78 11.35 45.35
N GLN A 86 19.92 11.05 44.70
CA GLN A 86 21.24 11.51 45.15
C GLN A 86 21.97 12.50 44.23
N THR A 87 21.35 12.95 43.14
CA THR A 87 21.96 13.93 42.23
C THR A 87 21.00 15.07 41.86
N MET A 88 20.50 15.82 42.84
CA MET A 88 19.89 17.13 42.56
C MET A 88 20.26 18.18 43.62
N ALA A 89 20.99 19.19 43.18
CA ALA A 89 21.18 20.46 43.90
C ALA A 89 19.83 21.20 44.04
N PRO A 90 19.66 22.09 45.03
CA PRO A 90 18.33 22.57 45.43
C PRO A 90 17.76 23.53 44.38
N ALA A 91 16.65 23.16 43.76
CA ALA A 91 15.83 24.02 42.91
C ALA A 91 14.44 24.20 43.53
N GLU A 92 13.87 25.40 43.32
CA GLU A 92 12.71 25.96 44.03
C GLU A 92 11.44 25.07 44.14
N PRO A 93 10.67 25.19 45.24
CA PRO A 93 9.59 24.26 45.61
C PRO A 93 8.37 24.21 44.66
N HIS A 94 8.25 25.13 43.70
CA HIS A 94 7.11 25.16 42.77
C HIS A 94 7.23 24.20 41.57
N LEU A 95 8.45 23.80 41.16
CA LEU A 95 8.65 22.86 40.04
C LEU A 95 8.50 21.37 40.41
N GLN A 96 8.57 21.02 41.69
CA GLN A 96 8.44 19.62 42.15
C GLN A 96 7.00 19.09 42.07
N ARG A 97 5.98 19.94 42.32
CA ARG A 97 4.57 19.50 42.36
C ARG A 97 3.99 19.16 40.98
N SER A 98 4.46 19.80 39.90
CA SER A 98 4.02 19.51 38.53
C SER A 98 4.63 18.22 37.98
N ARG A 99 5.90 17.94 38.32
CA ARG A 99 6.62 16.73 37.87
C ARG A 99 6.15 15.46 38.57
N ILE A 100 5.78 15.54 39.85
CA ILE A 100 5.23 14.39 40.60
C ILE A 100 3.85 13.98 40.09
N LYS A 101 3.00 14.95 39.68
CA LYS A 101 1.69 14.67 39.05
C LYS A 101 1.84 14.01 37.67
N ALA A 102 2.83 14.42 36.87
CA ALA A 102 3.12 13.79 35.58
C ALA A 102 3.60 12.34 35.75
N LEU A 103 4.42 12.06 36.77
CA LEU A 103 4.93 10.71 37.05
C LEU A 103 3.84 9.77 37.60
N GLN A 104 2.94 10.27 38.45
CA GLN A 104 1.79 9.50 38.95
C GLN A 104 0.77 9.19 37.85
N GLY A 105 0.56 10.11 36.90
CA GLY A 105 -0.24 9.85 35.71
C GLY A 105 0.35 8.76 34.81
N PHE A 106 1.67 8.72 34.67
CA PHE A 106 2.37 7.72 33.85
C PHE A 106 2.30 6.29 34.43
N ILE A 107 2.34 6.16 35.76
CA ILE A 107 2.24 4.87 36.46
C ILE A 107 0.81 4.30 36.41
N LEU A 108 -0.21 5.15 36.43
CA LEU A 108 -1.62 4.73 36.30
C LEU A 108 -1.93 4.19 34.89
N VAL A 109 -1.36 4.80 33.84
CA VAL A 109 -1.50 4.36 32.45
C VAL A 109 -0.82 3.00 32.23
N LEU A 110 0.32 2.75 32.85
CA LEU A 110 1.00 1.45 32.79
C LEU A 110 0.27 0.34 33.56
N SER A 111 -0.48 0.68 34.62
CA SER A 111 -1.22 -0.29 35.42
C SER A 111 -2.52 -0.75 34.75
N LEU A 112 -3.12 0.09 33.89
CA LEU A 112 -4.30 -0.25 33.08
C LEU A 112 -3.96 -1.05 31.81
N ALA A 113 -2.69 -1.08 31.40
CA ALA A 113 -2.22 -1.84 30.23
C ALA A 113 -2.00 -3.34 30.49
N PHE A 114 -2.08 -3.81 31.75
CA PHE A 114 -1.86 -5.22 32.12
C PHE A 114 -3.14 -6.02 32.45
N LEU A 115 -4.32 -5.45 32.21
CA LEU A 115 -5.55 -6.24 32.18
C LEU A 115 -5.74 -6.79 30.76
N SER A 116 -5.31 -8.04 30.58
CA SER A 116 -5.55 -8.83 29.36
C SER A 116 -7.05 -8.86 29.02
N PRO A 117 -7.50 -8.38 27.84
CA PRO A 117 -8.82 -8.71 27.35
C PRO A 117 -8.73 -10.06 26.64
N ALA A 118 -9.46 -11.01 27.19
CA ALA A 118 -9.68 -12.34 26.62
C ALA A 118 -10.00 -12.29 25.11
N SER A 119 -9.56 -13.35 24.43
CA SER A 119 -9.70 -13.68 23.02
C SER A 119 -11.04 -13.27 22.40
N ALA A 120 -11.01 -12.43 21.38
CA ALA A 120 -12.10 -12.31 20.42
C ALA A 120 -11.50 -12.07 19.03
N SER A 121 -12.01 -12.76 18.01
CA SER A 121 -11.58 -12.63 16.61
C SER A 121 -11.90 -11.22 16.05
N VAL A 122 -11.28 -10.87 14.90
CA VAL A 122 -11.46 -9.62 14.12
C VAL A 122 -12.92 -9.17 14.00
N THR A 123 -13.84 -10.13 14.08
CA THR A 123 -15.29 -9.96 13.94
C THR A 123 -15.97 -9.23 15.10
N ASP A 124 -15.45 -9.33 16.32
CA ASP A 124 -16.27 -9.06 17.51
C ASP A 124 -16.17 -7.64 18.08
N ARG A 125 -15.30 -6.77 17.52
CA ARG A 125 -14.96 -5.47 18.15
C ARG A 125 -15.33 -4.22 17.34
N MET A 126 -16.05 -4.33 16.23
CA MET A 126 -16.35 -3.22 15.30
C MET A 126 -17.71 -2.50 15.53
N ALA A 127 -18.27 -2.54 16.74
CA ALA A 127 -19.56 -1.91 17.03
C ALA A 127 -19.54 -0.38 16.78
N VAL A 128 -20.59 0.11 16.10
CA VAL A 128 -20.71 1.44 15.51
C VAL A 128 -21.06 2.52 16.55
N ASP A 129 -20.27 3.60 16.58
CA ASP A 129 -20.66 4.86 17.23
C ASP A 129 -21.74 5.57 16.39
N SER A 130 -22.88 5.86 17.02
CA SER A 130 -24.10 6.36 16.39
C SER A 130 -24.20 7.88 16.46
N SER A 131 -23.23 8.60 15.89
CA SER A 131 -23.35 10.04 15.70
C SER A 131 -24.19 10.36 14.45
N ASN A 132 -25.17 11.24 14.61
CA ASN A 132 -26.23 11.53 13.64
C ASN A 132 -25.77 12.48 12.50
N SER A 133 -24.55 12.28 11.99
CA SER A 133 -24.01 13.05 10.86
C SER A 133 -24.64 12.58 9.55
N ALA A 134 -24.98 13.53 8.67
CA ALA A 134 -25.45 13.26 7.31
C ALA A 134 -24.38 12.58 6.42
N THR A 135 -23.11 12.68 6.80
CA THR A 135 -21.95 12.09 6.12
C THR A 135 -21.13 11.22 7.09
N GLY A 136 -20.56 10.12 6.59
CA GLY A 136 -19.72 9.22 7.38
C GLY A 136 -20.48 8.42 8.46
N PRO A 137 -19.80 7.77 9.42
CA PRO A 137 -18.35 7.78 9.60
C PRO A 137 -17.63 7.01 8.48
N MET A 138 -16.48 7.53 8.06
CA MET A 138 -15.60 6.83 7.12
C MET A 138 -15.09 5.55 7.78
N ARG A 139 -15.24 4.42 7.08
CA ARG A 139 -14.79 3.09 7.53
C ARG A 139 -13.50 2.66 6.84
N VAL A 140 -13.39 2.99 5.56
CA VAL A 140 -12.28 2.61 4.69
C VAL A 140 -11.68 3.86 4.07
N PHE A 141 -10.36 3.98 4.13
CA PHE A 141 -9.59 5.01 3.45
C PHE A 141 -8.64 4.36 2.45
N ALA A 142 -8.58 4.88 1.22
CA ALA A 142 -7.65 4.39 0.22
C ALA A 142 -6.84 5.50 -0.46
N ILE A 143 -5.65 5.11 -0.91
CA ILE A 143 -4.84 5.89 -1.84
C ILE A 143 -4.69 5.17 -3.17
N GLY A 144 -4.61 5.93 -4.26
CA GLY A 144 -4.55 5.35 -5.60
C GLY A 144 -4.18 6.33 -6.70
N ASN A 145 -4.13 5.79 -7.92
CA ASN A 145 -4.03 6.57 -9.16
C ASN A 145 -5.46 6.75 -9.71
N PRO A 146 -6.09 7.93 -9.57
CA PRO A 146 -7.42 8.17 -10.10
C PRO A 146 -7.34 8.34 -11.62
N ILE A 147 -8.03 7.48 -12.36
CA ILE A 147 -8.00 7.43 -13.82
C ILE A 147 -9.40 7.73 -14.36
N LEU A 148 -9.49 8.41 -15.50
CA LEU A 148 -10.72 8.46 -16.28
C LEU A 148 -10.64 7.38 -17.38
N ASP A 149 -11.53 6.40 -17.32
CA ASP A 149 -11.63 5.35 -18.35
C ASP A 149 -12.48 5.86 -19.51
N LEU A 150 -11.94 5.77 -20.72
CA LEU A 150 -12.62 6.08 -21.98
C LEU A 150 -12.92 4.76 -22.69
N VAL A 151 -14.18 4.34 -22.62
CA VAL A 151 -14.63 3.05 -23.13
C VAL A 151 -15.27 3.19 -24.50
N ALA A 152 -14.73 2.51 -25.51
CA ALA A 152 -15.33 2.45 -26.84
C ALA A 152 -15.04 1.13 -27.55
N GLU A 153 -15.97 0.72 -28.42
CA GLU A 153 -15.73 -0.34 -29.39
C GLU A 153 -14.88 0.19 -30.54
N VAL A 154 -13.83 -0.54 -30.90
CA VAL A 154 -12.90 -0.13 -31.96
C VAL A 154 -12.62 -1.27 -32.94
N PRO A 155 -12.38 -0.97 -34.23
CA PRO A 155 -11.95 -1.97 -35.20
C PRO A 155 -10.52 -2.44 -34.90
N SER A 156 -10.15 -3.64 -35.35
CA SER A 156 -8.81 -4.20 -35.12
C SER A 156 -7.70 -3.32 -35.73
N SER A 157 -8.00 -2.62 -36.83
CA SER A 157 -7.10 -1.64 -37.45
C SER A 157 -6.71 -0.48 -36.52
N PHE A 158 -7.58 -0.14 -35.54
CA PHE A 158 -7.26 0.84 -34.52
C PHE A 158 -6.17 0.32 -33.57
N LEU A 159 -6.26 -0.95 -33.14
CA LEU A 159 -5.22 -1.56 -32.31
C LEU A 159 -3.88 -1.61 -33.05
N ASP A 160 -3.92 -1.99 -34.34
CA ASP A 160 -2.74 -2.05 -35.20
C ASP A 160 -2.09 -0.67 -35.36
N GLU A 161 -2.89 0.39 -35.57
CA GLU A 161 -2.42 1.78 -35.70
C GLU A 161 -1.64 2.27 -34.46
N PHE A 162 -2.01 1.78 -33.28
CA PHE A 162 -1.42 2.17 -32.00
C PHE A 162 -0.42 1.14 -31.46
N PHE A 163 -0.07 0.11 -32.24
CA PHE A 163 0.85 -0.96 -31.83
C PHE A 163 0.41 -1.66 -30.54
N LEU A 164 -0.91 -1.79 -30.34
CA LEU A 164 -1.49 -2.40 -29.17
C LEU A 164 -1.79 -3.87 -29.45
N LYS A 165 -1.24 -4.76 -28.63
CA LYS A 165 -1.61 -6.16 -28.64
C LYS A 165 -2.93 -6.35 -27.93
N ARG A 166 -3.89 -6.98 -28.60
CA ARG A 166 -5.23 -7.23 -28.05
C ARG A 166 -5.15 -7.95 -26.70
N GLY A 167 -5.95 -7.48 -25.74
CA GLY A 167 -6.05 -8.06 -24.40
C GLY A 167 -4.97 -7.61 -23.41
N ASP A 168 -3.91 -6.94 -23.87
CA ASP A 168 -2.85 -6.48 -22.99
C ASP A 168 -3.25 -5.18 -22.26
N ALA A 169 -2.65 -4.96 -21.08
CA ALA A 169 -2.72 -3.71 -20.33
C ALA A 169 -1.34 -3.06 -20.24
N THR A 170 -1.21 -1.85 -20.77
CA THR A 170 0.08 -1.17 -20.93
C THR A 170 0.02 0.30 -20.53
N LEU A 171 1.20 0.88 -20.24
CA LEU A 171 1.35 2.33 -20.14
C LEU A 171 1.58 2.91 -21.55
N ALA A 172 0.94 4.04 -21.82
CA ALA A 172 1.06 4.72 -23.11
C ALA A 172 2.50 5.20 -23.36
N THR A 173 3.02 4.87 -24.53
CA THR A 173 4.27 5.44 -25.05
C THR A 173 4.04 6.84 -25.61
N PRO A 174 5.10 7.64 -25.85
CA PRO A 174 4.96 8.96 -26.48
C PRO A 174 4.18 8.94 -27.80
N GLU A 175 4.35 7.90 -28.63
CA GLU A 175 3.66 7.75 -29.92
C GLU A 175 2.16 7.41 -29.75
N GLN A 176 1.82 6.71 -28.67
CA GLN A 176 0.44 6.33 -28.33
C GLN A 176 -0.35 7.47 -27.70
N MET A 177 0.28 8.57 -27.26
CA MET A 177 -0.43 9.68 -26.59
C MET A 177 -1.58 10.27 -27.43
N ARG A 178 -1.49 10.22 -28.76
CA ARG A 178 -2.56 10.68 -29.67
C ARG A 178 -3.83 9.80 -29.61
N ILE A 179 -3.75 8.61 -29.00
CA ILE A 179 -4.87 7.67 -28.90
C ILE A 179 -6.08 8.27 -28.21
N TYR A 180 -5.88 9.08 -27.17
CA TYR A 180 -6.97 9.63 -26.37
C TYR A 180 -7.81 10.64 -27.17
N SER A 181 -7.15 11.57 -27.88
CA SER A 181 -7.85 12.50 -28.77
C SER A 181 -8.48 11.82 -29.99
N THR A 182 -7.89 10.73 -30.48
CA THR A 182 -8.50 9.94 -31.57
C THR A 182 -9.73 9.18 -31.05
N LEU A 183 -9.66 8.62 -29.84
CA LEU A 183 -10.75 7.87 -29.23
C LEU A 183 -11.95 8.76 -28.90
N ASP A 184 -11.75 10.03 -28.59
CA ASP A 184 -12.84 11.01 -28.39
C ASP A 184 -13.80 11.08 -29.60
N GLN A 185 -13.32 10.77 -30.82
CA GLN A 185 -14.14 10.72 -32.04
C GLN A 185 -15.14 9.54 -32.07
N PHE A 186 -14.94 8.54 -31.22
CA PHE A 186 -15.81 7.37 -31.08
C PHE A 186 -16.93 7.59 -30.05
N ASN A 187 -17.07 8.81 -29.49
CA ASN A 187 -18.00 9.14 -28.41
C ASN A 187 -17.89 8.15 -27.23
N PRO A 188 -16.69 8.01 -26.63
CA PRO A 188 -16.44 7.00 -25.61
C PRO A 188 -17.28 7.27 -24.36
N THR A 189 -17.70 6.19 -23.69
CA THR A 189 -18.31 6.30 -22.37
C THR A 189 -17.21 6.63 -21.36
N SER A 190 -17.38 7.73 -20.62
CA SER A 190 -16.45 8.15 -19.58
C SER A 190 -16.88 7.56 -18.23
N LEU A 191 -16.00 6.78 -17.59
CA LEU A 191 -16.25 6.17 -16.29
C LEU A 191 -15.11 6.49 -15.32
N PRO A 192 -15.37 6.63 -14.01
CA PRO A 192 -14.30 6.65 -13.02
C PRO A 192 -13.57 5.32 -13.05
N GLY A 193 -12.26 5.38 -13.19
CA GLY A 193 -11.37 4.23 -13.26
C GLY A 193 -10.20 4.33 -12.29
N GLY A 194 -9.33 3.35 -12.36
CA GLY A 194 -8.19 3.18 -11.46
C GLY A 194 -8.51 2.21 -10.32
N SER A 195 -7.62 1.23 -10.13
CA SER A 195 -7.88 0.04 -9.32
C SER A 195 -8.35 0.34 -7.88
N ALA A 196 -7.66 1.23 -7.18
CA ALA A 196 -8.05 1.61 -5.82
C ALA A 196 -9.36 2.39 -5.79
N LEU A 197 -9.60 3.25 -6.78
CA LEU A 197 -10.84 4.04 -6.89
C LEU A 197 -12.04 3.13 -7.15
N ASN A 198 -11.91 2.18 -8.07
CA ASN A 198 -12.89 1.13 -8.33
C ASN A 198 -13.22 0.35 -7.04
N SER A 199 -12.20 -0.11 -6.33
CA SER A 199 -12.37 -0.87 -5.08
C SER A 199 -13.18 -0.08 -4.04
N VAL A 200 -12.85 1.19 -3.79
CA VAL A 200 -13.59 1.99 -2.78
C VAL A 200 -14.95 2.49 -3.26
N ARG A 201 -15.19 2.57 -4.57
CA ARG A 201 -16.54 2.81 -5.11
C ARG A 201 -17.47 1.63 -4.79
N VAL A 202 -16.98 0.39 -4.87
CA VAL A 202 -17.73 -0.79 -4.40
C VAL A 202 -18.00 -0.70 -2.90
N VAL A 203 -16.97 -0.39 -2.11
CA VAL A 203 -17.14 -0.21 -0.65
C VAL A 203 -18.21 0.84 -0.34
N GLN A 204 -18.13 2.02 -0.98
CA GLN A 204 -19.10 3.10 -0.81
C GLN A 204 -20.51 2.66 -1.20
N LYS A 205 -20.65 1.92 -2.31
CA LYS A 205 -21.94 1.41 -2.78
C LYS A 205 -22.59 0.47 -1.76
N LEU A 206 -21.82 -0.46 -1.21
CA LEU A 206 -22.28 -1.46 -0.24
C LEU A 206 -22.55 -0.86 1.14
N LEU A 207 -21.75 0.13 1.57
CA LEU A 207 -21.98 0.87 2.83
C LEU A 207 -23.17 1.84 2.73
N ARG A 208 -23.57 2.23 1.52
CA ARG A 208 -24.73 3.08 1.16
C ARG A 208 -24.66 4.52 1.66
N LYS A 209 -24.34 4.75 2.94
CA LYS A 209 -24.29 6.08 3.54
C LYS A 209 -23.18 6.92 2.90
N PRO A 210 -23.46 8.13 2.37
CA PRO A 210 -22.43 8.97 1.74
C PRO A 210 -21.26 9.26 2.68
N GLY A 211 -20.05 9.26 2.12
CA GLY A 211 -18.79 9.50 2.84
C GLY A 211 -18.33 8.34 3.73
N SER A 212 -18.82 7.12 3.47
CA SER A 212 -18.41 5.93 4.22
C SER A 212 -17.08 5.35 3.76
N ALA A 213 -16.68 5.61 2.52
CA ALA A 213 -15.33 5.36 2.03
C ALA A 213 -14.65 6.67 1.59
N GLY A 214 -13.36 6.78 1.87
CA GLY A 214 -12.50 7.91 1.53
C GLY A 214 -11.44 7.53 0.51
N TYR A 215 -11.10 8.48 -0.35
CA TYR A 215 -10.08 8.30 -1.38
C TYR A 215 -9.20 9.54 -1.55
N MET A 216 -7.89 9.32 -1.71
CA MET A 216 -6.95 10.35 -2.13
C MET A 216 -6.08 9.89 -3.31
N GLY A 217 -5.75 10.83 -4.17
CA GLY A 217 -4.89 10.65 -5.34
C GLY A 217 -4.62 12.00 -5.99
N ALA A 218 -3.92 12.02 -7.13
CA ALA A 218 -3.65 13.26 -7.87
C ALA A 218 -4.32 13.30 -9.24
N ILE A 219 -4.89 14.47 -9.56
CA ILE A 219 -5.53 14.80 -10.84
C ILE A 219 -4.90 16.07 -11.43
N GLY A 220 -5.10 16.30 -12.72
CA GLY A 220 -4.76 17.55 -13.38
C GLY A 220 -5.75 18.67 -13.05
N ASP A 221 -5.40 19.89 -13.44
CA ASP A 221 -6.32 21.05 -13.50
C ASP A 221 -7.12 21.09 -14.81
N ASP A 222 -7.34 19.93 -15.43
CA ASP A 222 -7.98 19.75 -16.72
C ASP A 222 -9.47 19.34 -16.59
N PRO A 223 -10.26 19.44 -17.67
CA PRO A 223 -11.69 19.06 -17.64
C PRO A 223 -11.92 17.60 -17.19
N ARG A 224 -10.99 16.69 -17.47
CA ARG A 224 -11.09 15.28 -17.07
C ARG A 224 -11.02 15.13 -15.55
N GLY A 225 -10.16 15.91 -14.88
CA GLY A 225 -10.08 15.92 -13.42
C GLY A 225 -11.40 16.35 -12.76
N GLN A 226 -12.03 17.38 -13.32
CA GLN A 226 -13.33 17.85 -12.85
C GLN A 226 -14.44 16.81 -13.05
N VAL A 227 -14.49 16.17 -14.22
CA VAL A 227 -15.45 15.07 -14.51
C VAL A 227 -15.27 13.93 -13.51
N LEU A 228 -14.03 13.52 -13.25
CA LEU A 228 -13.74 12.43 -12.32
C LEU A 228 -14.20 12.77 -10.88
N LYS A 229 -13.99 14.02 -10.44
CA LYS A 229 -14.46 14.52 -9.15
C LYS A 229 -15.98 14.51 -9.05
N GLU A 230 -16.68 15.05 -10.04
CA GLU A 230 -18.14 15.09 -10.06
C GLU A 230 -18.77 13.69 -10.06
N LEU A 231 -18.20 12.73 -10.79
CA LEU A 231 -18.69 11.36 -10.80
C LEU A 231 -18.51 10.67 -9.44
N CYS A 232 -17.38 10.90 -8.76
CA CYS A 232 -17.18 10.39 -7.40
C CYS A 232 -18.15 11.02 -6.38
N ASP A 233 -18.37 12.33 -6.48
CA ASP A 233 -19.28 13.05 -5.59
C ASP A 233 -20.74 12.59 -5.79
N LYS A 234 -21.15 12.30 -7.04
CA LYS A 234 -22.47 11.71 -7.37
C LYS A 234 -22.66 10.31 -6.77
N GLU A 235 -21.60 9.52 -6.63
CA GLU A 235 -21.65 8.21 -5.97
C GLU A 235 -21.58 8.31 -4.43
N GLY A 236 -21.40 9.52 -3.89
CA GLY A 236 -21.30 9.77 -2.46
C GLY A 236 -19.94 9.36 -1.86
N LEU A 237 -18.91 9.17 -2.68
CA LEU A 237 -17.56 8.84 -2.22
C LEU A 237 -16.86 10.11 -1.69
N ALA A 238 -16.29 10.05 -0.49
CA ALA A 238 -15.47 11.15 0.00
C ALA A 238 -14.13 11.15 -0.76
N THR A 239 -13.86 12.20 -1.52
CA THR A 239 -12.61 12.32 -2.28
C THR A 239 -11.87 13.62 -1.95
N ARG A 240 -10.55 13.53 -1.82
CA ARG A 240 -9.65 14.68 -1.73
C ARG A 240 -8.50 14.50 -2.71
N PHE A 241 -8.66 15.07 -3.90
CA PHE A 241 -7.63 15.01 -4.95
C PHE A 241 -6.61 16.13 -4.79
N MET A 242 -5.34 15.80 -4.98
CA MET A 242 -4.27 16.76 -5.15
C MET A 242 -4.28 17.22 -6.61
N VAL A 243 -4.42 18.52 -6.83
CA VAL A 243 -4.40 19.09 -8.19
C VAL A 243 -2.96 19.41 -8.56
N ALA A 244 -2.48 18.86 -9.67
CA ALA A 244 -1.15 19.11 -10.22
C ALA A 244 -1.23 20.10 -11.39
N PRO A 245 -0.89 21.39 -11.20
CA PRO A 245 -1.07 22.41 -12.24
C PRO A 245 -0.29 22.10 -13.51
N GLY A 246 -0.96 22.21 -14.67
CA GLY A 246 -0.34 22.00 -15.98
C GLY A 246 -0.08 20.53 -16.35
N GLN A 247 -0.54 19.57 -15.54
CA GLN A 247 -0.52 18.14 -15.87
C GLN A 247 -1.91 17.66 -16.26
N SER A 248 -2.01 16.70 -17.17
CA SER A 248 -3.27 16.04 -17.52
C SER A 248 -3.71 15.07 -16.42
N THR A 249 -5.02 14.95 -16.17
CA THR A 249 -5.54 13.86 -15.35
C THR A 249 -5.23 12.52 -16.01
N GLY A 250 -4.97 11.50 -15.19
CA GLY A 250 -4.72 10.15 -15.69
C GLY A 250 -5.90 9.63 -16.50
N VAL A 251 -5.62 8.96 -17.62
CA VAL A 251 -6.63 8.50 -18.57
C VAL A 251 -6.27 7.10 -19.08
N CYS A 252 -7.26 6.22 -19.18
CA CYS A 252 -7.11 4.90 -19.78
C CYS A 252 -8.01 4.78 -21.00
N ALA A 253 -7.43 4.40 -22.14
CA ALA A 253 -8.18 3.98 -23.30
C ALA A 253 -8.59 2.52 -23.09
N VAL A 254 -9.90 2.27 -22.95
CA VAL A 254 -10.48 0.94 -22.80
C VAL A 254 -11.08 0.53 -24.13
N LEU A 255 -10.28 -0.19 -24.91
CA LEU A 255 -10.59 -0.50 -26.31
C LEU A 255 -11.25 -1.87 -26.40
N ILE A 256 -12.54 -1.91 -26.70
CA ILE A 256 -13.30 -3.15 -26.85
C ILE A 256 -13.16 -3.64 -28.30
N ASN A 257 -12.62 -4.85 -28.47
CA ASN A 257 -12.46 -5.50 -29.76
C ASN A 257 -12.59 -7.01 -29.59
N GLU A 258 -13.46 -7.65 -30.38
CA GLU A 258 -13.65 -9.12 -30.36
C GLU A 258 -13.93 -9.70 -28.95
N LYS A 259 -14.70 -8.98 -28.13
CA LYS A 259 -15.01 -9.29 -26.71
C LYS A 259 -13.84 -9.20 -25.73
N GLU A 260 -12.65 -8.86 -26.21
CA GLU A 260 -11.50 -8.53 -25.38
C GLU A 260 -11.42 -7.02 -25.14
N ARG A 261 -10.71 -6.64 -24.07
CA ARG A 261 -10.41 -5.24 -23.77
C ARG A 261 -8.90 -5.06 -23.81
N THR A 262 -8.46 -4.07 -24.55
CA THR A 262 -7.05 -3.64 -24.60
C THR A 262 -6.93 -2.32 -23.85
N LEU A 263 -6.05 -2.26 -22.86
CA LEU A 263 -5.92 -1.11 -21.97
C LEU A 263 -4.62 -0.35 -22.28
N CYS A 264 -4.73 0.95 -22.54
CA CYS A 264 -3.59 1.83 -22.74
C CYS A 264 -3.70 3.06 -21.83
N THR A 265 -2.90 3.09 -20.77
CA THR A 265 -3.03 4.05 -19.67
C THR A 265 -1.93 5.11 -19.70
N HIS A 266 -2.32 6.37 -19.63
CA HIS A 266 -1.42 7.49 -19.37
C HIS A 266 -1.68 7.98 -17.95
N LEU A 267 -0.67 7.85 -17.07
CA LEU A 267 -0.82 8.19 -15.65
C LEU A 267 -0.99 9.69 -15.40
N GLY A 268 -0.44 10.56 -16.25
CA GLY A 268 -0.51 12.01 -16.08
C GLY A 268 -0.16 12.46 -14.66
N ALA A 269 -1.05 13.24 -14.06
CA ALA A 269 -0.94 13.78 -12.72
C ALA A 269 -0.82 12.72 -11.61
N CYS A 270 -1.23 11.46 -11.83
CA CYS A 270 -1.11 10.42 -10.80
C CYS A 270 0.33 10.25 -10.31
N GLY A 271 1.31 10.41 -11.21
CA GLY A 271 2.74 10.28 -10.87
C GLY A 271 3.28 11.38 -9.95
N SER A 272 2.59 12.52 -9.82
CA SER A 272 2.98 13.61 -8.92
C SER A 272 2.32 13.54 -7.54
N PHE A 273 1.51 12.50 -7.28
CA PHE A 273 0.79 12.36 -6.03
C PHE A 273 1.72 12.34 -4.80
N ARG A 274 1.43 13.25 -3.87
CA ARG A 274 2.00 13.29 -2.52
C ARG A 274 0.87 13.45 -1.52
N LEU A 275 0.94 12.70 -0.42
CA LEU A 275 0.02 12.93 0.68
C LEU A 275 0.24 14.35 1.25
N PRO A 276 -0.83 15.12 1.48
CA PRO A 276 -0.72 16.37 2.22
C PRO A 276 -0.50 16.08 3.70
N GLU A 277 0.19 16.98 4.41
CA GLU A 277 0.56 16.79 5.83
C GLU A 277 -0.64 16.51 6.75
N ASP A 278 -1.81 17.02 6.40
CA ASP A 278 -3.06 16.90 7.16
C ASP A 278 -3.98 15.77 6.67
N TRP A 279 -3.48 14.82 5.85
CA TRP A 279 -4.30 13.74 5.26
C TRP A 279 -5.03 12.90 6.31
N THR A 280 -4.45 12.72 7.50
CA THR A 280 -5.03 11.96 8.61
C THR A 280 -6.33 12.60 9.12
N THR A 281 -6.46 13.92 9.02
CA THR A 281 -7.72 14.62 9.32
C THR A 281 -8.83 14.19 8.38
N PHE A 282 -8.51 14.00 7.09
CA PHE A 282 -9.47 13.52 6.10
C PHE A 282 -9.79 12.03 6.27
N ALA A 283 -8.76 11.20 6.53
CA ALA A 283 -8.94 9.77 6.81
C ALA A 283 -9.84 9.51 8.03
N SER A 284 -10.06 10.53 8.87
CA SER A 284 -11.00 10.48 9.99
C SER A 284 -10.67 9.31 10.94
N GLY A 285 -11.68 8.74 11.60
CA GLY A 285 -11.55 7.51 12.40
C GLY A 285 -11.61 6.21 11.59
N ALA A 286 -11.18 6.21 10.31
CA ALA A 286 -11.12 4.97 9.53
C ALA A 286 -10.15 3.97 10.19
N LEU A 287 -10.51 2.69 10.17
CA LEU A 287 -9.69 1.60 10.70
C LEU A 287 -9.20 0.64 9.61
N ILE A 288 -9.64 0.83 8.37
CA ILE A 288 -9.21 0.02 7.23
C ILE A 288 -8.55 0.95 6.22
N PHE A 289 -7.26 0.73 6.00
CA PHE A 289 -6.44 1.49 5.07
C PHE A 289 -6.09 0.61 3.89
N TYR A 290 -6.22 1.13 2.67
CA TYR A 290 -5.97 0.39 1.45
C TYR A 290 -5.07 1.15 0.47
N ALA A 291 -4.11 0.44 -0.11
CA ALA A 291 -3.30 0.95 -1.21
C ALA A 291 -3.15 -0.13 -2.30
N THR A 292 -2.91 0.31 -3.52
CA THR A 292 -2.44 -0.54 -4.62
C THR A 292 -0.94 -0.34 -4.82
N ALA A 293 -0.21 -1.39 -5.21
CA ALA A 293 1.19 -1.26 -5.57
C ALA A 293 1.41 -0.30 -6.76
N TYR A 294 0.37 0.01 -7.54
CA TYR A 294 0.41 1.11 -8.51
C TYR A 294 0.76 2.47 -7.88
N THR A 295 0.46 2.73 -6.60
CA THR A 295 0.84 4.00 -5.95
C THR A 295 2.35 4.16 -5.77
N LEU A 296 3.10 3.05 -5.82
CA LEU A 296 4.57 3.06 -5.74
C LEU A 296 5.19 3.79 -6.94
N THR A 297 4.47 3.89 -8.07
CA THR A 297 4.90 4.61 -9.27
C THR A 297 5.05 6.10 -9.07
N ALA A 298 4.17 6.72 -8.28
CA ALA A 298 4.36 8.09 -7.84
C ALA A 298 5.50 8.15 -6.81
N THR A 299 5.34 7.36 -5.73
CA THR A 299 6.36 7.21 -4.70
C THR A 299 5.97 6.14 -3.67
N PRO A 300 6.91 5.30 -3.22
CA PRO A 300 6.66 4.40 -2.10
C PRO A 300 6.33 5.11 -0.77
N LYS A 301 6.76 6.38 -0.62
CA LYS A 301 6.59 7.14 0.63
C LYS A 301 5.12 7.26 1.04
N ASN A 302 4.20 7.47 0.09
CA ASN A 302 2.79 7.63 0.41
C ASN A 302 2.22 6.36 1.06
N ALA A 303 2.48 5.19 0.46
CA ALA A 303 2.01 3.91 1.00
C ALA A 303 2.67 3.57 2.35
N LEU A 304 3.96 3.84 2.50
CA LEU A 304 4.68 3.64 3.77
C LEU A 304 4.13 4.55 4.88
N GLU A 305 3.77 5.79 4.57
CA GLU A 305 3.20 6.73 5.54
C GLU A 305 1.80 6.27 6.00
N VAL A 306 0.95 5.84 5.07
CA VAL A 306 -0.37 5.27 5.42
C VAL A 306 -0.23 3.99 6.22
N ALA A 307 0.69 3.10 5.86
CA ALA A 307 0.95 1.87 6.59
C ALA A 307 1.50 2.15 8.00
N GLY A 308 2.40 3.13 8.13
CA GLY A 308 2.94 3.56 9.42
C GLY A 308 1.87 4.18 10.34
N TYR A 309 0.98 5.01 9.77
CA TYR A 309 -0.16 5.56 10.50
C TYR A 309 -1.11 4.46 11.01
N ALA A 310 -1.50 3.53 10.14
CA ALA A 310 -2.35 2.40 10.51
C ALA A 310 -1.70 1.53 11.59
N HIS A 311 -0.39 1.24 11.47
CA HIS A 311 0.36 0.48 12.48
C HIS A 311 0.36 1.15 13.87
N GLY A 312 0.29 2.48 13.94
CA GLY A 312 0.23 3.23 15.20
C GLY A 312 -1.13 3.20 15.90
N ILE A 313 -2.18 2.71 15.23
CA ILE A 313 -3.56 2.72 15.74
C ILE A 313 -4.00 1.31 16.12
N PRO A 314 -4.33 1.05 17.39
CA PRO A 314 -4.91 -0.23 17.79
C PRO A 314 -6.15 -0.57 16.96
N ASN A 315 -6.22 -1.80 16.46
CA ASN A 315 -7.29 -2.33 15.60
C ASN A 315 -7.40 -1.73 14.19
N ALA A 316 -6.54 -0.78 13.81
CA ALA A 316 -6.43 -0.40 12.42
C ALA A 316 -5.63 -1.44 11.64
N ILE A 317 -5.95 -1.60 10.37
CA ILE A 317 -5.25 -2.52 9.47
C ILE A 317 -4.87 -1.82 8.16
N PHE A 318 -3.65 -2.10 7.71
CA PHE A 318 -3.18 -1.71 6.38
C PHE A 318 -3.31 -2.88 5.42
N THR A 319 -3.91 -2.63 4.26
CA THR A 319 -4.16 -3.62 3.23
C THR A 319 -3.53 -3.17 1.91
N LEU A 320 -2.94 -4.11 1.18
CA LEU A 320 -2.18 -3.84 -0.04
C LEU A 320 -2.61 -4.80 -1.15
N ASN A 321 -2.71 -4.32 -2.39
CA ASN A 321 -2.85 -5.17 -3.57
C ASN A 321 -1.55 -5.17 -4.38
N LEU A 322 -1.05 -6.35 -4.78
CA LEU A 322 0.16 -6.52 -5.61
C LEU A 322 0.04 -5.85 -6.99
N SER A 323 -1.20 -5.68 -7.48
CA SER A 323 -1.63 -4.90 -8.64
C SER A 323 -1.14 -5.38 -10.02
N ALA A 324 0.14 -5.71 -10.16
CA ALA A 324 0.70 -6.26 -11.39
C ALA A 324 2.08 -6.90 -11.16
N PRO A 325 2.49 -7.88 -11.99
CA PRO A 325 3.83 -8.48 -11.91
C PRO A 325 4.97 -7.46 -12.01
N PHE A 326 4.83 -6.41 -12.84
CA PHE A 326 5.86 -5.37 -12.96
C PHE A 326 6.04 -4.56 -11.67
N CYS A 327 4.98 -4.37 -10.87
CA CYS A 327 5.08 -3.68 -9.59
C CYS A 327 5.97 -4.48 -8.63
N VAL A 328 5.83 -5.81 -8.65
CA VAL A 328 6.62 -6.73 -7.82
C VAL A 328 8.10 -6.69 -8.22
N GLU A 329 8.38 -6.68 -9.52
CA GLU A 329 9.76 -6.62 -10.02
C GLU A 329 10.41 -5.25 -9.75
N LEU A 330 9.75 -4.16 -10.13
CA LEU A 330 10.33 -2.82 -10.11
C LEU A 330 10.50 -2.26 -8.69
N TYR A 331 9.60 -2.63 -7.77
CA TYR A 331 9.56 -2.07 -6.42
C TYR A 331 9.92 -3.09 -5.35
N LYS A 332 10.71 -4.12 -5.68
CA LYS A 332 11.11 -5.19 -4.74
C LYS A 332 11.53 -4.69 -3.36
N ASP A 333 12.47 -3.73 -3.30
CA ASP A 333 13.01 -3.23 -2.03
C ASP A 333 11.95 -2.44 -1.24
N ALA A 334 11.16 -1.63 -1.94
CA ALA A 334 10.07 -0.87 -1.33
C ALA A 334 8.94 -1.78 -0.83
N MET A 335 8.58 -2.81 -1.61
CA MET A 335 7.62 -3.83 -1.23
C MET A 335 8.10 -4.61 -0.02
N GLN A 336 9.37 -5.01 0.05
CA GLN A 336 9.90 -5.73 1.22
C GLN A 336 9.65 -4.96 2.52
N SER A 337 9.91 -3.65 2.52
CA SER A 337 9.64 -2.79 3.69
C SER A 337 8.13 -2.67 3.95
N LEU A 338 7.34 -2.38 2.91
CA LEU A 338 5.90 -2.16 3.03
C LEU A 338 5.13 -3.41 3.50
N LEU A 339 5.56 -4.60 3.06
CA LEU A 339 4.93 -5.88 3.40
C LEU A 339 5.02 -6.18 4.91
N LEU A 340 6.10 -5.79 5.58
CA LEU A 340 6.21 -5.93 7.05
C LEU A 340 5.13 -5.13 7.80
N HIS A 341 4.73 -3.99 7.24
CA HIS A 341 3.66 -3.14 7.77
C HIS A 341 2.27 -3.50 7.22
N THR A 342 2.15 -4.57 6.42
CA THR A 342 0.89 -4.98 5.80
C THR A 342 0.17 -6.04 6.64
N ASN A 343 -1.13 -5.86 6.85
CA ASN A 343 -2.01 -6.84 7.51
C ASN A 343 -2.66 -7.78 6.51
N ILE A 344 -3.14 -7.27 5.37
CA ILE A 344 -3.77 -8.09 4.34
C ILE A 344 -3.15 -7.80 2.98
N LEU A 345 -2.65 -8.84 2.31
CA LEU A 345 -2.10 -8.76 0.95
C LEU A 345 -3.04 -9.44 -0.04
N PHE A 346 -3.51 -8.70 -1.03
CA PHE A 346 -4.29 -9.19 -2.16
C PHE A 346 -3.41 -9.35 -3.40
N GLY A 347 -3.75 -10.32 -4.24
CA GLY A 347 -3.20 -10.47 -5.58
C GLY A 347 -3.80 -11.65 -6.34
N ASN A 348 -3.53 -11.72 -7.64
CA ASN A 348 -3.88 -12.85 -8.48
C ASN A 348 -2.72 -13.86 -8.62
N GLU A 349 -2.96 -14.94 -9.36
CA GLU A 349 -1.98 -16.00 -9.60
C GLU A 349 -0.67 -15.49 -10.20
N GLU A 350 -0.74 -14.66 -11.23
CA GLU A 350 0.45 -14.16 -11.94
C GLU A 350 1.30 -13.26 -11.04
N GLU A 351 0.65 -12.39 -10.27
CA GLU A 351 1.31 -11.51 -9.30
C GLU A 351 1.99 -12.29 -8.18
N PHE A 352 1.30 -13.28 -7.59
CA PHE A 352 1.87 -14.11 -6.54
C PHE A 352 2.96 -15.05 -7.05
N ALA A 353 2.84 -15.58 -8.27
CA ALA A 353 3.89 -16.35 -8.91
C ALA A 353 5.16 -15.48 -9.10
N HIS A 354 4.99 -14.23 -9.53
CA HIS A 354 6.10 -13.29 -9.65
C HIS A 354 6.70 -12.94 -8.28
N LEU A 355 5.88 -12.72 -7.26
CA LEU A 355 6.33 -12.49 -5.88
C LEU A 355 7.13 -13.69 -5.34
N ALA A 356 6.65 -14.91 -5.59
CA ALA A 356 7.32 -16.14 -5.21
C ALA A 356 8.71 -16.26 -5.83
N LYS A 357 8.83 -15.91 -7.12
CA LYS A 357 10.10 -15.88 -7.83
C LYS A 357 11.04 -14.80 -7.29
N VAL A 358 10.56 -13.56 -7.15
CA VAL A 358 11.38 -12.40 -6.75
C VAL A 358 11.94 -12.54 -5.34
N HIS A 359 11.16 -13.14 -4.44
CA HIS A 359 11.53 -13.33 -3.02
C HIS A 359 11.96 -14.76 -2.66
N ASN A 360 12.07 -15.67 -3.64
CA ASN A 360 12.41 -17.08 -3.41
C ASN A 360 11.54 -17.75 -2.33
N LEU A 361 10.21 -17.57 -2.44
CA LEU A 361 9.25 -18.03 -1.43
C LEU A 361 9.00 -19.54 -1.47
N VAL A 362 9.31 -20.17 -2.61
CA VAL A 362 9.19 -21.61 -2.85
C VAL A 362 10.53 -22.15 -3.34
N ALA A 363 10.71 -23.47 -3.26
CA ALA A 363 11.92 -24.11 -3.78
C ALA A 363 12.10 -23.80 -5.28
N ALA A 364 13.35 -23.62 -5.72
CA ALA A 364 13.65 -23.09 -7.06
C ALA A 364 13.06 -23.95 -8.20
N GLU A 365 13.02 -25.27 -8.02
CA GLU A 365 12.41 -26.23 -8.92
C GLU A 365 10.87 -26.12 -9.00
N LYS A 366 10.25 -25.52 -8.00
CA LYS A 366 8.79 -25.31 -7.93
C LYS A 366 8.35 -23.95 -8.45
N THR A 367 9.27 -23.00 -8.66
CA THR A 367 8.94 -21.64 -9.11
C THR A 367 8.23 -21.58 -10.47
N ALA A 368 8.41 -22.61 -11.31
CA ALA A 368 7.74 -22.71 -12.61
C ALA A 368 6.41 -23.50 -12.55
N LEU A 369 6.02 -24.02 -11.38
CA LEU A 369 4.75 -24.74 -11.24
C LEU A 369 3.57 -23.77 -11.30
N SER A 370 2.50 -24.22 -11.93
CA SER A 370 1.27 -23.44 -12.00
C SER A 370 0.52 -23.48 -10.66
N THR A 371 0.05 -22.32 -10.22
CA THR A 371 -0.86 -22.15 -9.07
C THR A 371 -2.28 -22.64 -9.33
N ALA A 372 -2.58 -23.11 -10.55
CA ALA A 372 -3.77 -23.92 -10.80
C ALA A 372 -3.78 -25.18 -9.92
N ASN A 373 -2.59 -25.71 -9.59
CA ASN A 373 -2.44 -26.73 -8.56
C ASN A 373 -2.64 -26.12 -7.17
N LYS A 374 -3.59 -26.67 -6.40
CA LYS A 374 -3.93 -26.19 -5.07
C LYS A 374 -2.76 -26.26 -4.08
N GLU A 375 -2.03 -27.36 -4.03
CA GLU A 375 -0.91 -27.52 -3.07
C GLU A 375 0.15 -26.45 -3.33
N HIS A 376 0.43 -26.17 -4.60
CA HIS A 376 1.37 -25.11 -4.96
C HIS A 376 0.86 -23.71 -4.61
N ALA A 377 -0.43 -23.41 -4.87
CA ALA A 377 -1.03 -22.14 -4.46
C ALA A 377 -0.96 -21.93 -2.94
N VAL A 378 -1.18 -22.98 -2.15
CA VAL A 378 -1.05 -22.95 -0.69
C VAL A 378 0.40 -22.73 -0.27
N GLU A 379 1.36 -23.38 -0.93
CA GLU A 379 2.79 -23.18 -0.66
C GLU A 379 3.21 -21.72 -0.93
N VAL A 380 2.79 -21.15 -2.06
CA VAL A 380 3.04 -19.74 -2.41
C VAL A 380 2.41 -18.79 -1.41
N CYS A 381 1.15 -18.99 -1.02
CA CYS A 381 0.48 -18.15 -0.02
C CYS A 381 1.18 -18.24 1.35
N THR A 382 1.54 -19.44 1.78
CA THR A 382 2.24 -19.66 3.06
C THR A 382 3.62 -19.01 3.06
N GLY A 383 4.34 -19.08 1.93
CA GLY A 383 5.60 -18.36 1.72
C GLY A 383 5.41 -16.84 1.77
N ALA A 384 4.39 -16.31 1.08
CA ALA A 384 4.11 -14.88 1.06
C ALA A 384 3.72 -14.32 2.44
N LEU A 385 3.03 -15.12 3.26
CA LEU A 385 2.70 -14.76 4.64
C LEU A 385 3.97 -14.50 5.50
N ARG A 386 5.11 -15.11 5.16
CA ARG A 386 6.40 -14.82 5.82
C ARG A 386 6.89 -13.40 5.54
N LEU A 387 6.57 -12.82 4.40
CA LEU A 387 6.91 -11.42 4.09
C LEU A 387 6.12 -10.43 4.95
N LEU A 388 4.94 -10.83 5.40
CA LEU A 388 4.08 -10.03 6.28
C LEU A 388 4.46 -10.15 7.76
N THR A 389 4.96 -11.31 8.16
CA THR A 389 5.21 -11.68 9.56
C THR A 389 6.68 -11.57 9.97
N ALA A 390 7.61 -11.60 9.01
CA ALA A 390 9.03 -11.87 9.27
C ALA A 390 9.27 -13.14 10.12
N GLY A 391 8.34 -14.09 10.10
CA GLY A 391 8.36 -15.27 10.97
C GLY A 391 8.08 -14.99 12.45
N GLN A 392 7.64 -13.78 12.80
CA GLN A 392 7.25 -13.38 14.14
C GLN A 392 5.73 -13.35 14.28
N ASN A 393 5.21 -13.62 15.48
CA ASN A 393 3.80 -13.41 15.79
C ASN A 393 3.67 -12.10 16.59
N THR A 394 3.10 -11.06 15.97
CA THR A 394 2.83 -9.78 16.64
C THR A 394 1.44 -9.75 17.31
N GLY A 395 0.65 -10.81 17.17
CA GLY A 395 -0.76 -10.86 17.59
C GLY A 395 -1.71 -10.08 16.67
N ALA A 396 -1.19 -9.33 15.70
CA ALA A 396 -2.00 -8.63 14.70
C ALA A 396 -2.40 -9.58 13.57
N THR A 397 -3.55 -9.32 12.94
CA THR A 397 -4.02 -10.07 11.77
C THR A 397 -3.00 -9.96 10.63
N LYS A 398 -2.54 -11.11 10.14
CA LYS A 398 -1.71 -11.24 8.93
C LYS A 398 -2.35 -12.25 8.00
N LEU A 399 -2.71 -11.80 6.79
CA LEU A 399 -3.47 -12.57 5.82
C LEU A 399 -2.93 -12.31 4.42
N VAL A 400 -2.79 -13.35 3.62
CA VAL A 400 -2.60 -13.25 2.18
C VAL A 400 -3.80 -13.87 1.47
N VAL A 401 -4.28 -13.25 0.39
CA VAL A 401 -5.47 -13.68 -0.35
C VAL A 401 -5.14 -13.71 -1.84
N MET A 402 -5.12 -14.90 -2.42
CA MET A 402 -4.84 -15.17 -3.83
C MET A 402 -6.13 -15.52 -4.58
N THR A 403 -6.55 -14.64 -5.49
CA THR A 403 -7.63 -14.95 -6.45
C THR A 403 -7.07 -15.74 -7.63
N ARG A 404 -7.83 -16.73 -8.12
CA ARG A 404 -7.37 -17.69 -9.15
C ARG A 404 -8.35 -17.86 -10.31
N GLY A 405 -8.87 -16.72 -10.80
CA GLY A 405 -9.90 -16.70 -11.84
C GLY A 405 -11.13 -17.54 -11.45
N HIS A 406 -11.31 -18.68 -12.12
CA HIS A 406 -12.41 -19.60 -11.89
C HIS A 406 -12.13 -20.64 -10.79
N ASN A 407 -10.86 -20.84 -10.41
CA ASN A 407 -10.50 -21.74 -9.33
C ASN A 407 -10.82 -21.11 -7.95
N PRO A 408 -11.01 -21.92 -6.90
CA PRO A 408 -11.25 -21.42 -5.55
C PRO A 408 -10.18 -20.41 -5.11
N VAL A 409 -10.60 -19.34 -4.45
CA VAL A 409 -9.69 -18.40 -3.78
C VAL A 409 -8.96 -19.14 -2.66
N ILE A 410 -7.65 -18.93 -2.58
CA ILE A 410 -6.80 -19.47 -1.51
C ILE A 410 -6.32 -18.30 -0.66
N ALA A 411 -6.40 -18.45 0.65
CA ALA A 411 -5.84 -17.49 1.59
C ALA A 411 -5.06 -18.21 2.69
N ALA A 412 -3.96 -17.62 3.15
CA ALA A 412 -3.21 -18.10 4.29
C ALA A 412 -3.16 -17.01 5.36
N GLU A 413 -3.58 -17.36 6.57
CA GLU A 413 -3.71 -16.47 7.71
C GLU A 413 -2.76 -16.92 8.82
N GLN A 414 -2.08 -15.98 9.47
CA GLN A 414 -1.53 -16.21 10.81
C GLN A 414 -2.50 -15.60 11.83
N THR A 415 -3.10 -16.44 12.66
CA THR A 415 -3.98 -16.02 13.75
C THR A 415 -3.18 -15.44 14.91
N ALA A 416 -3.84 -14.76 15.85
CA ALA A 416 -3.18 -14.08 16.96
C ALA A 416 -2.39 -15.02 17.90
N ASP A 417 -2.73 -16.29 17.94
CA ASP A 417 -2.00 -17.35 18.65
C ASP A 417 -0.75 -17.85 17.89
N GLY A 418 -0.54 -17.39 16.65
CA GLY A 418 0.59 -17.72 15.79
C GLY A 418 0.34 -18.91 14.85
N THR A 419 -0.83 -19.55 14.94
CA THR A 419 -1.20 -20.68 14.08
C THR A 419 -1.39 -20.21 12.64
N VAL A 420 -0.91 -21.00 11.67
CA VAL A 420 -1.16 -20.75 10.24
C VAL A 420 -2.39 -21.54 9.79
N VAL A 421 -3.39 -20.84 9.28
CA VAL A 421 -4.65 -21.41 8.78
C VAL A 421 -4.77 -21.14 7.28
N VAL A 422 -5.13 -22.16 6.52
CA VAL A 422 -5.39 -22.04 5.08
C VAL A 422 -6.90 -22.04 4.85
N HIS A 423 -7.38 -21.01 4.16
CA HIS A 423 -8.77 -20.88 3.75
C HIS A 423 -8.89 -21.16 2.25
N GLU A 424 -9.82 -22.05 1.89
CA GLU A 424 -10.27 -22.27 0.52
C GLU A 424 -11.74 -21.85 0.42
N VAL A 425 -12.08 -21.06 -0.61
CA VAL A 425 -13.46 -20.64 -0.89
C VAL A 425 -13.73 -20.74 -2.39
N GLY A 426 -14.70 -21.56 -2.78
CA GLY A 426 -15.11 -21.71 -4.18
C GLY A 426 -15.69 -20.41 -4.75
N VAL A 427 -15.48 -20.20 -6.04
CA VAL A 427 -16.07 -19.08 -6.79
C VAL A 427 -17.37 -19.58 -7.43
N PRO A 428 -18.54 -18.98 -7.13
CA PRO A 428 -19.79 -19.34 -7.79
C PRO A 428 -19.69 -19.09 -9.30
N VAL A 429 -19.97 -20.13 -10.10
CA VAL A 429 -19.86 -20.04 -11.56
C VAL A 429 -21.04 -19.24 -12.11
N VAL A 430 -20.75 -18.30 -13.02
CA VAL A 430 -21.74 -17.70 -13.91
C VAL A 430 -21.73 -18.40 -15.25
N ALA A 431 -22.90 -18.50 -15.87
CA ALA A 431 -23.01 -19.00 -17.23
C ALA A 431 -22.17 -18.11 -18.17
N ALA A 432 -21.40 -18.72 -19.08
CA ALA A 432 -20.40 -18.02 -19.89
C ALA A 432 -21.01 -16.89 -20.74
N GLU A 433 -22.26 -17.06 -21.18
CA GLU A 433 -23.04 -16.08 -21.92
C GLU A 433 -23.38 -14.81 -21.12
N LYS A 434 -23.27 -14.85 -19.78
CA LYS A 434 -23.44 -13.69 -18.91
C LYS A 434 -22.13 -12.95 -18.65
N ILE A 435 -20.98 -13.55 -18.96
CA ILE A 435 -19.69 -12.88 -18.78
C ILE A 435 -19.49 -11.93 -19.96
N VAL A 436 -19.51 -10.63 -19.65
CA VAL A 436 -19.36 -9.55 -20.63
C VAL A 436 -17.97 -8.90 -20.49
N ASP A 437 -17.55 -8.60 -19.27
CA ASP A 437 -16.33 -7.82 -19.00
C ASP A 437 -15.58 -8.30 -17.74
N THR A 438 -14.58 -9.15 -17.90
CA THR A 438 -13.66 -9.54 -16.81
C THR A 438 -12.81 -8.42 -16.18
N ASN A 439 -12.80 -7.19 -16.72
CA ASN A 439 -11.93 -6.13 -16.20
C ASN A 439 -12.49 -5.58 -14.90
N GLY A 440 -11.59 -5.29 -13.96
CA GLY A 440 -11.99 -4.81 -12.63
C GLY A 440 -12.61 -5.90 -11.74
N ALA A 441 -12.71 -7.16 -12.16
CA ALA A 441 -13.15 -8.25 -11.28
C ALA A 441 -12.32 -8.32 -9.98
N GLY A 442 -11.01 -8.10 -10.07
CA GLY A 442 -10.11 -8.01 -8.91
C GLY A 442 -10.39 -6.81 -8.01
N ASP A 443 -10.66 -5.64 -8.60
CA ASP A 443 -11.01 -4.42 -7.84
C ASP A 443 -12.34 -4.59 -7.10
N ALA A 444 -13.34 -5.20 -7.76
CA ALA A 444 -14.63 -5.50 -7.16
C ALA A 444 -14.51 -6.56 -6.07
N PHE A 445 -13.65 -7.58 -6.27
CA PHE A 445 -13.33 -8.56 -5.24
C PHE A 445 -12.77 -7.88 -3.99
N VAL A 446 -11.77 -7.01 -4.13
CA VAL A 446 -11.19 -6.27 -3.00
C VAL A 446 -12.24 -5.37 -2.36
N GLY A 447 -13.03 -4.64 -3.14
CA GLY A 447 -14.10 -3.80 -2.61
C GLY A 447 -15.14 -4.55 -1.78
N GLY A 448 -15.62 -5.70 -2.27
CA GLY A 448 -16.54 -6.57 -1.53
C GLY A 448 -15.90 -7.16 -0.27
N PHE A 449 -14.62 -7.55 -0.35
CA PHE A 449 -13.87 -8.03 0.80
C PHE A 449 -13.74 -6.95 1.88
N LEU A 450 -13.31 -5.74 1.52
CA LEU A 450 -13.11 -4.62 2.45
C LEU A 450 -14.45 -4.16 3.07
N TYR A 451 -15.54 -4.18 2.30
CA TYR A 451 -16.88 -3.97 2.84
C TYR A 451 -17.19 -5.01 3.92
N ALA A 452 -17.13 -6.29 3.60
CA ALA A 452 -17.44 -7.37 4.54
C ALA A 452 -16.55 -7.32 5.80
N LEU A 453 -15.28 -6.97 5.63
CA LEU A 453 -14.33 -6.77 6.71
C LEU A 453 -14.75 -5.61 7.63
N SER A 454 -15.21 -4.48 7.06
CA SER A 454 -15.73 -3.35 7.84
C SER A 454 -16.99 -3.68 8.65
N GLN A 455 -17.69 -4.77 8.29
CA GLN A 455 -18.85 -5.28 9.00
C GLN A 455 -18.48 -6.36 10.03
N GLY A 456 -17.19 -6.61 10.27
CA GLY A 456 -16.72 -7.65 11.21
C GLY A 456 -17.06 -9.06 10.75
N LYS A 457 -17.10 -9.34 9.44
CA LYS A 457 -17.31 -10.71 8.93
C LYS A 457 -16.03 -11.55 9.00
N THR A 458 -16.19 -12.87 9.00
CA THR A 458 -15.06 -13.82 8.96
C THR A 458 -14.32 -13.76 7.63
N VAL A 459 -13.05 -14.20 7.58
CA VAL A 459 -12.24 -14.23 6.34
C VAL A 459 -12.97 -14.91 5.18
N LYS A 460 -13.58 -16.08 5.41
CA LYS A 460 -14.35 -16.79 4.37
C LYS A 460 -15.55 -15.98 3.88
N GLN A 461 -16.28 -15.32 4.76
CA GLN A 461 -17.40 -14.44 4.38
C GLN A 461 -16.93 -13.19 3.62
N CYS A 462 -15.76 -12.63 3.97
CA CYS A 462 -15.16 -11.55 3.21
C CYS A 462 -14.81 -11.99 1.79
N ILE A 463 -14.21 -13.17 1.63
CA ILE A 463 -13.92 -13.77 0.32
C ILE A 463 -15.22 -14.02 -0.46
N MET A 464 -16.25 -14.58 0.17
CA MET A 464 -17.56 -14.81 -0.47
C MET A 464 -18.19 -13.51 -0.97
N CYS A 465 -18.08 -12.42 -0.20
CA CYS A 465 -18.59 -11.13 -0.64
C CYS A 465 -17.78 -10.56 -1.81
N GLY A 466 -16.44 -10.66 -1.75
CA GLY A 466 -15.57 -10.31 -2.86
C GLY A 466 -15.94 -11.07 -4.14
N ASN A 467 -16.13 -12.39 -4.03
CA ASN A 467 -16.58 -13.23 -5.15
C ASN A 467 -17.92 -12.75 -5.73
N ALA A 468 -18.89 -12.42 -4.88
CA ALA A 468 -20.21 -11.94 -5.34
C ALA A 468 -20.12 -10.58 -6.05
N CYS A 469 -19.28 -9.66 -5.56
CA CYS A 469 -19.05 -8.38 -6.20
C CYS A 469 -18.34 -8.52 -7.54
N ALA A 470 -17.29 -9.36 -7.59
CA ALA A 470 -16.59 -9.69 -8.84
C ALA A 470 -17.54 -10.32 -9.86
N GLN A 471 -18.40 -11.23 -9.42
CA GLN A 471 -19.41 -11.87 -10.26
C GLN A 471 -20.43 -10.89 -10.82
N ASP A 472 -20.82 -9.85 -10.07
CA ASP A 472 -21.76 -8.82 -10.54
C ASP A 472 -21.13 -7.92 -11.61
N VAL A 473 -19.91 -7.42 -11.35
CA VAL A 473 -19.24 -6.48 -12.28
C VAL A 473 -18.92 -7.12 -13.62
N ILE A 474 -18.61 -8.42 -13.66
CA ILE A 474 -18.25 -9.06 -14.94
C ILE A 474 -19.42 -9.24 -15.91
N GLN A 475 -20.64 -8.92 -15.51
CA GLN A 475 -21.85 -9.08 -16.32
C GLN A 475 -22.23 -7.83 -17.13
N HIS A 476 -21.43 -6.77 -17.09
CA HIS A 476 -21.65 -5.54 -17.85
C HIS A 476 -20.32 -4.86 -18.19
N VAL A 477 -20.31 -4.03 -19.23
CA VAL A 477 -19.10 -3.31 -19.66
C VAL A 477 -18.73 -2.19 -18.68
N GLY A 478 -17.44 -2.10 -18.35
CA GLY A 478 -16.89 -1.08 -17.47
C GLY A 478 -17.17 -1.31 -15.99
N PHE A 479 -16.49 -0.54 -15.13
CA PHE A 479 -16.62 -0.72 -13.68
C PHE A 479 -17.81 0.05 -13.10
N SER A 480 -18.93 -0.65 -12.92
CA SER A 480 -20.14 -0.09 -12.32
C SER A 480 -20.82 -1.07 -11.37
N LEU A 481 -21.66 -0.57 -10.46
CA LEU A 481 -22.57 -1.39 -9.66
C LEU A 481 -23.91 -0.67 -9.55
N SER A 482 -25.00 -1.41 -9.70
CA SER A 482 -26.35 -0.88 -9.51
C SER A 482 -26.75 -0.96 -8.02
N PHE A 483 -27.55 -0.01 -7.52
CA PHE A 483 -28.07 -0.11 -6.14
C PHE A 483 -29.13 -1.20 -5.97
N THR A 484 -29.78 -1.58 -7.07
CA THR A 484 -30.75 -2.67 -7.11
C THR A 484 -30.02 -4.00 -7.04
N SER A 485 -30.43 -4.88 -6.12
CA SER A 485 -29.87 -6.24 -6.01
C SER A 485 -28.36 -6.31 -5.70
N LEU A 486 -27.82 -5.33 -4.96
CA LEU A 486 -26.44 -5.41 -4.47
C LEU A 486 -26.20 -6.70 -3.67
N PRO A 487 -25.05 -7.36 -3.85
CA PRO A 487 -24.66 -8.49 -3.00
C PRO A 487 -24.27 -8.02 -1.56
N CYS A 488 -24.25 -8.98 -0.61
CA CYS A 488 -23.61 -8.94 0.73
C CYS A 488 -24.24 -8.24 1.97
#